data_AF-A0A833WF97-F1
#
_entry.id   AF-A0A833WF97-F1
#
_cell.length_a   1.000
_cell.length_b   1.000
_cell.length_c   1.000
_cell.angle_alpha   90.00
_cell.angle_beta   90.00
_cell.angle_gamma   90.00
#
_symmetry.space_group_name_H-M   'P 1'
#
loop_
_entity.id
_entity.type
_entity.pdbx_description
1 polymer ?
#
loop_
_entity_poly.entity_id
_entity_poly.type
_entity_poly.pdbx_seq_one_letter_code
_entity_poly.pdbx_strand_id
1 'polypeptide(L)'
;MGLPSDDVVVIEKGNGKGEPFVITINCPDKTGLGCDICRVILEFGLYITKGDVSTDGRWCYIILWVVPRSSSLILRWSNIKDRLQSICPSCLVSFYFDQPSTRSMSSVVYLLKFFCLDRNGLLHDVTHVLCELELKIQRVKVMTTPDGRVLDLFFITDSMEILHTKTRQDETLEQLHAVLGESCISCELLLAGPEYECLQGISSLSPVVAEELFRCELSDKETRSQALSPDMAILKKASVTIDNSLSPVHTLLQIHCADHKGLLYDIMRTLKDCNIRIAYGRFSPNTKGHRDLDLFIQQNDGKKIVDPEKQNTLCSRLKEEMLHPLRVIIANRGPDTELLVANPVELSGEGRPRVFYDVTLALKLLGICIFTAEIGRHSTSGRKWEVYRFLLDENCKFQLSNMIARSQIVDRVRRTLMGW
;
A
#
# COMPACT_ATOMS: atom_id res chain seq x y z
N MET A 1 -14.46 -29.44 15.01
CA MET A 1 -14.68 -30.14 13.73
C MET A 1 -13.73 -29.52 12.73
N GLY A 2 -12.58 -30.16 12.50
CA GLY A 2 -11.53 -29.67 11.61
C GLY A 2 -11.81 -30.07 10.17
N LEU A 3 -11.62 -29.14 9.24
CA LEU A 3 -11.49 -29.46 7.83
C LEU A 3 -10.18 -30.26 7.63
N PRO A 4 -10.21 -31.38 6.88
CA PRO A 4 -9.05 -32.22 6.63
C PRO A 4 -8.28 -31.67 5.41
N SER A 5 -7.76 -30.46 5.53
CA SER A 5 -6.86 -29.92 4.53
C SER A 5 -5.55 -29.59 5.23
N ASP A 6 -4.49 -30.30 4.86
CA ASP A 6 -3.11 -29.99 5.26
C ASP A 6 -2.63 -28.64 4.67
N ASP A 7 -3.47 -27.96 3.88
CA ASP A 7 -3.15 -26.68 3.29
C ASP A 7 -3.21 -25.57 4.34
N VAL A 8 -2.06 -24.92 4.54
CA VAL A 8 -1.88 -23.71 5.36
C VAL A 8 -2.81 -22.58 4.93
N VAL A 9 -3.15 -22.51 3.64
CA VAL A 9 -3.99 -21.47 3.04
C VAL A 9 -5.03 -22.12 2.13
N VAL A 10 -6.30 -21.87 2.42
CA VAL A 10 -7.45 -22.35 1.64
C VAL A 10 -8.21 -21.14 1.09
N ILE A 11 -8.50 -21.16 -0.21
CA ILE A 11 -9.26 -20.10 -0.89
C ILE A 11 -10.52 -20.72 -1.47
N GLU A 12 -11.68 -20.31 -0.96
CA GLU A 12 -12.98 -20.78 -1.40
C GLU A 12 -13.71 -19.68 -2.17
N LYS A 13 -14.34 -20.06 -3.28
CA LYS A 13 -15.15 -19.15 -4.07
C LYS A 13 -16.56 -19.06 -3.48
N GLY A 14 -17.11 -17.84 -3.40
CA GLY A 14 -18.51 -17.63 -3.03
C GLY A 14 -19.47 -18.36 -3.97
N ASN A 15 -20.61 -18.79 -3.42
CA ASN A 15 -21.62 -19.60 -4.11
C ASN A 15 -22.39 -18.82 -5.19
N GLY A 16 -22.31 -17.48 -5.22
CA GLY A 16 -22.98 -16.60 -6.17
C GLY A 16 -22.08 -15.55 -6.86
N LYS A 17 -22.60 -14.93 -7.94
CA LYS A 17 -21.94 -13.77 -8.58
C LYS A 17 -21.95 -12.59 -7.60
N GLY A 18 -20.77 -12.06 -7.28
CA GLY A 18 -20.61 -10.93 -6.36
C GLY A 18 -20.49 -11.32 -4.89
N GLU A 19 -20.60 -12.62 -4.56
CA GLU A 19 -20.27 -13.08 -3.22
C GLU A 19 -18.75 -13.03 -2.98
N PRO A 20 -18.32 -12.71 -1.74
CA PRO A 20 -16.91 -12.66 -1.40
C PRO A 20 -16.27 -14.04 -1.50
N PHE A 21 -14.99 -14.05 -1.89
CA PHE A 21 -14.13 -15.20 -1.70
C PHE A 21 -13.74 -15.29 -0.24
N VAL A 22 -13.58 -16.51 0.26
CA VAL A 22 -13.17 -16.76 1.66
C VAL A 22 -11.75 -17.27 1.65
N ILE A 23 -10.85 -16.51 2.26
CA ILE A 23 -9.46 -16.92 2.50
C ILE A 23 -9.36 -17.38 3.95
N THR A 24 -9.04 -18.65 4.14
CA THR A 24 -8.76 -19.25 5.45
C THR A 24 -7.27 -19.54 5.55
N ILE A 25 -6.64 -19.07 6.62
CA ILE A 25 -5.21 -19.26 6.89
C ILE A 25 -5.07 -19.91 8.26
N ASN A 26 -4.35 -21.03 8.31
CA ASN A 26 -4.05 -21.78 9.52
C ASN A 26 -2.55 -22.08 9.56
N CYS A 27 -1.80 -21.30 10.33
CA CYS A 27 -0.34 -21.36 10.35
C CYS A 27 0.22 -21.04 11.75
N PRO A 28 1.51 -21.30 12.01
CA PRO A 28 2.14 -20.80 13.23
C PRO A 28 2.12 -19.28 13.28
N ASP A 29 2.00 -18.72 14.48
CA ASP A 29 1.94 -17.28 14.68
C ASP A 29 3.33 -16.65 14.59
N LYS A 30 3.39 -15.43 14.05
CA LYS A 30 4.57 -14.58 14.07
C LYS A 30 4.17 -13.12 14.27
N THR A 31 5.04 -12.34 14.91
CA THR A 31 4.82 -10.90 15.06
C THR A 31 4.62 -10.24 13.70
N GLY A 32 3.48 -9.55 13.54
CA GLY A 32 3.15 -8.83 12.32
C GLY A 32 2.55 -9.66 11.20
N LEU A 33 2.23 -10.95 11.42
CA LEU A 33 1.60 -11.82 10.42
C LEU A 33 0.33 -11.21 9.81
N GLY A 34 -0.58 -10.69 10.64
CA GLY A 34 -1.81 -10.06 10.17
C GLY A 34 -1.57 -8.84 9.27
N CYS A 35 -0.53 -8.06 9.56
CA CYS A 35 -0.11 -6.93 8.72
C CYS A 35 0.40 -7.42 7.35
N ASP A 36 1.27 -8.44 7.34
CA ASP A 36 1.82 -9.01 6.11
C ASP A 36 0.70 -9.61 5.22
N ILE A 37 -0.25 -10.34 5.82
CA ILE A 37 -1.41 -10.91 5.12
C ILE A 37 -2.27 -9.80 4.49
N CYS A 38 -2.60 -8.76 5.27
CA CYS A 38 -3.39 -7.63 4.76
C CYS A 38 -2.67 -6.91 3.62
N ARG A 39 -1.34 -6.80 3.69
CA ARG A 39 -0.52 -6.21 2.64
C ARG A 39 -0.60 -7.03 1.35
N VAL A 40 -0.41 -8.34 1.41
CA VAL A 40 -0.50 -9.23 0.23
C VAL A 40 -1.88 -9.12 -0.41
N ILE A 41 -2.96 -9.21 0.37
CA ILE A 41 -4.32 -9.07 -0.15
C ILE A 41 -4.50 -7.73 -0.89
N LEU A 42 -4.00 -6.64 -0.30
CA LEU A 42 -4.07 -5.31 -0.91
C LEU A 42 -3.19 -5.16 -2.17
N GLU A 43 -2.04 -5.83 -2.21
CA GLU A 43 -1.11 -5.90 -3.35
C GLU A 43 -1.78 -6.54 -4.58
N PHE A 44 -2.56 -7.60 -4.37
CA PHE A 44 -3.39 -8.21 -5.42
C PHE A 44 -4.67 -7.43 -5.76
N GLY A 45 -4.87 -6.24 -5.17
CA GLY A 45 -6.04 -5.42 -5.45
C GLY A 45 -7.35 -5.96 -4.91
N LEU A 46 -7.27 -6.87 -3.94
CA LEU A 46 -8.42 -7.36 -3.20
C LEU A 46 -8.78 -6.40 -2.07
N TYR A 47 -10.04 -6.45 -1.67
CA TYR A 47 -10.60 -5.63 -0.61
C TYR A 47 -11.25 -6.53 0.45
N ILE A 48 -10.85 -6.37 1.70
CA ILE A 48 -11.34 -7.17 2.83
C ILE A 48 -12.68 -6.60 3.29
N THR A 49 -13.72 -7.43 3.20
CA THR A 49 -15.10 -7.09 3.53
C THR A 49 -15.53 -7.56 4.90
N LYS A 50 -14.88 -8.57 5.46
CA LYS A 50 -15.12 -9.10 6.80
C LYS A 50 -13.88 -9.89 7.20
N GLY A 51 -13.61 -10.03 8.49
CA GLY A 51 -12.54 -10.87 8.97
C GLY A 51 -12.74 -11.34 10.39
N ASP A 52 -12.27 -12.54 10.70
CA ASP A 52 -12.17 -13.07 12.05
C ASP A 52 -10.73 -13.61 12.24
N VAL A 53 -10.10 -13.26 13.36
CA VAL A 53 -8.73 -13.63 13.71
C VAL A 53 -8.71 -14.23 15.10
N SER A 54 -7.99 -15.33 15.28
CA SER A 54 -7.77 -15.99 16.56
C SER A 54 -6.36 -16.54 16.63
N THR A 55 -5.62 -16.26 17.70
CA THR A 55 -4.29 -16.82 17.93
C THR A 55 -4.10 -17.14 19.42
N ASP A 56 -3.41 -18.25 19.70
CA ASP A 56 -2.93 -18.59 21.04
C ASP A 56 -1.48 -18.11 21.28
N GLY A 57 -0.93 -17.37 20.31
CA GLY A 57 0.45 -16.89 20.29
C GLY A 57 1.47 -17.89 19.76
N ARG A 58 1.05 -19.12 19.41
CA ARG A 58 1.85 -20.14 18.72
C ARG A 58 1.25 -20.52 17.37
N TRP A 59 -0.07 -20.57 17.29
CA TRP A 59 -0.87 -20.86 16.12
C TRP A 59 -1.88 -19.75 15.91
N CYS A 60 -2.06 -19.40 14.64
CA CYS A 60 -2.97 -18.37 14.20
C CYS A 60 -3.96 -18.95 13.20
N TYR A 61 -5.23 -18.61 13.40
CA TYR A 61 -6.34 -18.95 12.54
C TYR A 61 -7.04 -17.66 12.10
N ILE A 62 -7.04 -17.42 10.79
CA ILE A 62 -7.55 -16.19 10.19
C ILE A 62 -8.53 -16.56 9.09
N ILE A 63 -9.72 -15.98 9.12
CA ILE A 63 -10.71 -16.05 8.02
C ILE A 63 -10.97 -14.64 7.52
N LEU A 64 -10.80 -14.42 6.21
CA LEU A 64 -11.04 -13.13 5.57
C LEU A 64 -11.98 -13.31 4.38
N TRP A 65 -13.01 -12.46 4.31
CA TRP A 65 -13.91 -12.38 3.17
C TRP A 65 -13.41 -11.26 2.26
N VAL A 66 -13.03 -11.59 1.04
CA VAL A 66 -12.39 -10.65 0.11
C VAL A 66 -13.16 -10.53 -1.20
N VAL A 67 -13.17 -9.33 -1.76
CA VAL A 67 -13.74 -9.05 -3.09
C VAL A 67 -12.72 -8.33 -3.96
N PRO A 68 -12.69 -8.59 -5.28
CA PRO A 68 -11.88 -7.81 -6.21
C PRO A 68 -12.41 -6.37 -6.29
N ARG A 69 -11.50 -5.40 -6.33
CA ARG A 69 -11.83 -3.97 -6.43
C ARG A 69 -12.43 -3.56 -7.77
N SER A 70 -12.00 -4.20 -8.84
CA SER A 70 -12.54 -4.02 -10.18
C SER A 70 -12.92 -5.37 -10.74
N SER A 71 -14.07 -5.42 -11.42
CA SER A 71 -14.50 -6.60 -12.17
C SER A 71 -13.56 -6.95 -13.33
N SER A 72 -12.68 -6.03 -13.73
CA SER A 72 -11.68 -6.24 -14.78
C SER A 72 -10.37 -6.85 -14.28
N LEU A 73 -10.18 -7.04 -12.96
CA LEU A 73 -8.94 -7.63 -12.44
C LEU A 73 -8.84 -9.11 -12.80
N ILE A 74 -7.79 -9.46 -13.53
CA ILE A 74 -7.47 -10.86 -13.84
C ILE A 74 -6.66 -11.41 -12.66
N LEU A 75 -7.33 -12.11 -11.75
CA LEU A 75 -6.71 -12.67 -10.55
C LEU A 75 -6.24 -14.11 -10.79
N ARG A 76 -4.93 -14.33 -10.69
CA ARG A 76 -4.34 -15.67 -10.56
C ARG A 76 -4.37 -16.08 -9.09
N TRP A 77 -5.47 -16.72 -8.67
CA TRP A 77 -5.66 -17.17 -7.29
C TRP A 77 -4.56 -18.12 -6.78
N SER A 78 -3.89 -18.85 -7.68
CA SER A 78 -2.70 -19.64 -7.36
C SER A 78 -1.58 -18.75 -6.81
N ASN A 79 -1.25 -17.64 -7.48
CA ASN A 79 -0.21 -16.72 -7.03
C ASN A 79 -0.54 -16.12 -5.66
N ILE A 80 -1.81 -15.77 -5.43
CA ILE A 80 -2.27 -15.27 -4.13
C ILE A 80 -2.03 -16.33 -3.04
N LYS A 81 -2.40 -17.60 -3.32
CA LYS A 81 -2.18 -18.72 -2.39
C LYS A 81 -0.69 -18.88 -2.09
N ASP A 82 0.15 -18.92 -3.12
CA ASP A 82 1.61 -19.10 -2.98
C ASP A 82 2.25 -17.95 -2.18
N ARG A 83 1.83 -16.70 -2.44
CA ARG A 83 2.30 -15.50 -1.72
C ARG A 83 1.83 -15.48 -0.27
N LEU A 84 0.60 -15.91 0.01
CA LEU A 84 0.12 -16.03 1.39
C LEU A 84 0.81 -17.17 2.13
N GLN A 85 1.12 -18.28 1.45
CA GLN A 85 1.88 -19.38 2.03
C GLN A 85 3.33 -18.98 2.34
N SER A 86 3.99 -18.24 1.45
CA SER A 86 5.39 -17.84 1.64
C SER A 86 5.62 -16.90 2.82
N ILE A 87 4.61 -16.11 3.20
CA ILE A 87 4.68 -15.26 4.41
C ILE A 87 4.34 -16.00 5.70
N CYS A 88 3.70 -17.17 5.62
CA CYS A 88 3.37 -17.99 6.79
C CYS A 88 4.63 -18.70 7.31
N PRO A 89 4.87 -18.73 8.62
CA PRO A 89 5.95 -19.56 9.18
C PRO A 89 5.73 -21.03 8.83
N SER A 90 6.83 -21.76 8.60
CA SER A 90 6.76 -23.20 8.33
C SER A 90 6.41 -23.99 9.60
N CYS A 91 5.58 -25.03 9.45
CA CYS A 91 5.17 -25.93 10.53
C CYS A 91 6.28 -26.91 10.96
N LEU A 92 7.44 -26.90 10.30
CA LEU A 92 8.56 -27.77 10.63
C LEU A 92 9.25 -27.25 11.87
N VAL A 93 9.33 -28.10 12.91
CA VAL A 93 10.14 -27.87 14.10
C VAL A 93 11.56 -27.54 13.64
N SER A 94 11.97 -26.28 13.79
CA SER A 94 13.34 -25.85 13.56
C SER A 94 14.24 -26.52 14.61
N PHE A 95 14.74 -27.72 14.31
CA PHE A 95 15.96 -28.20 14.94
C PHE A 95 17.07 -27.24 14.54
N TYR A 96 17.48 -26.39 15.49
CA TYR A 96 18.73 -25.64 15.55
C TYR A 96 19.48 -25.49 14.21
N PHE A 97 18.98 -24.59 13.37
CA PHE A 97 19.85 -23.69 12.64
C PHE A 97 19.27 -22.30 12.84
N ASP A 98 19.94 -21.50 13.67
CA ASP A 98 19.89 -20.05 13.53
C ASP A 98 20.39 -19.74 12.12
N GLN A 99 19.51 -19.84 11.13
CA GLN A 99 19.71 -19.17 9.88
C GLN A 99 19.44 -17.70 10.23
N PRO A 100 20.48 -16.83 10.27
CA PRO A 100 20.24 -15.43 10.53
C PRO A 100 19.19 -14.99 9.52
N SER A 101 18.11 -14.36 10.03
CA SER A 101 17.11 -13.65 9.25
C SER A 101 17.79 -13.14 7.99
N THR A 102 17.43 -13.68 6.83
CA THR A 102 18.09 -13.37 5.57
C THR A 102 18.27 -11.87 5.54
N ARG A 103 19.53 -11.44 5.70
CA ARG A 103 19.89 -10.04 5.49
C ARG A 103 19.22 -9.70 4.18
N SER A 104 18.46 -8.61 4.15
CA SER A 104 17.90 -8.00 2.94
C SER A 104 18.98 -7.99 1.87
N MET A 105 19.07 -9.05 1.07
CA MET A 105 19.85 -9.03 -0.15
C MET A 105 19.09 -8.04 -1.00
N SER A 106 19.75 -6.93 -1.35
CA SER A 106 19.15 -5.93 -2.21
C SER A 106 18.56 -6.66 -3.41
N SER A 107 17.24 -6.65 -3.55
CA SER A 107 16.59 -7.27 -4.69
C SER A 107 17.23 -6.71 -5.96
N VAL A 108 17.53 -7.60 -6.90
CA VAL A 108 18.17 -7.22 -8.16
C VAL A 108 17.26 -6.21 -8.87
N VAL A 109 17.82 -5.06 -9.22
CA VAL A 109 17.10 -4.01 -9.93
C VAL A 109 17.28 -4.21 -11.42
N TYR A 110 16.16 -4.18 -12.14
CA TYR A 110 16.11 -4.27 -13.60
C TYR A 110 15.71 -2.92 -14.18
N LEU A 111 16.26 -2.60 -15.34
CA LEU A 111 15.89 -1.45 -16.13
C LEU A 111 14.97 -1.91 -17.26
N LEU A 112 13.70 -1.55 -17.17
CA LEU A 112 12.76 -1.62 -18.28
C LEU A 112 12.78 -0.29 -19.03
N LYS A 113 13.13 -0.34 -20.30
CA LYS A 113 13.18 0.81 -21.19
C LYS A 113 12.22 0.60 -22.34
N PHE A 114 11.36 1.57 -22.64
CA PHE A 114 10.59 1.54 -23.88
C PHE A 114 10.55 2.90 -24.55
N PHE A 115 10.45 2.86 -25.87
CA PHE A 115 10.29 4.00 -26.74
C PHE A 115 9.02 3.84 -27.54
N CYS A 116 8.05 4.74 -27.38
CA CYS A 116 6.75 4.64 -28.03
C CYS A 116 6.14 6.01 -28.32
N LEU A 117 5.05 6.05 -29.08
CA LEU A 117 4.25 7.27 -29.25
C LEU A 117 3.48 7.58 -27.95
N ASP A 118 3.54 8.84 -27.51
CA ASP A 118 2.87 9.26 -26.29
C ASP A 118 1.35 9.17 -26.43
N ARG A 119 0.68 8.81 -25.33
CA ARG A 119 -0.78 8.86 -25.23
C ARG A 119 -1.19 9.08 -23.78
N ASN A 120 -2.34 9.72 -23.60
CA ASN A 120 -2.91 9.92 -22.27
C ASN A 120 -3.07 8.58 -21.53
N GLY A 121 -2.47 8.49 -20.34
CA GLY A 121 -2.56 7.32 -19.48
C GLY A 121 -1.60 6.19 -19.80
N LEU A 122 -0.67 6.36 -20.73
CA LEU A 122 0.37 5.37 -21.07
C LEU A 122 1.11 4.86 -19.82
N LEU A 123 1.57 5.77 -18.97
CA LEU A 123 2.29 5.43 -17.74
C LEU A 123 1.44 4.54 -16.81
N HIS A 124 0.14 4.82 -16.71
CA HIS A 124 -0.76 4.01 -15.90
C HIS A 124 -0.96 2.62 -16.52
N ASP A 125 -1.10 2.52 -17.84
CA ASP A 125 -1.30 1.24 -18.52
C ASP A 125 -0.07 0.32 -18.33
N VAL A 126 1.14 0.87 -18.44
CA VAL A 126 2.38 0.14 -18.13
C VAL A 126 2.43 -0.25 -16.66
N THR A 127 2.12 0.69 -15.76
CA THR A 127 2.06 0.43 -14.31
C THR A 127 1.07 -0.68 -13.98
N HIS A 128 -0.05 -0.78 -14.71
CA HIS A 128 -1.03 -1.84 -14.56
C HIS A 128 -0.42 -3.21 -14.83
N VAL A 129 0.26 -3.36 -15.98
CA VAL A 129 0.96 -4.61 -16.34
C VAL A 129 2.02 -4.96 -15.30
N LEU A 130 2.84 -3.99 -14.88
CA LEU A 130 3.86 -4.22 -13.85
C LEU A 130 3.24 -4.70 -12.54
N CYS A 131 2.09 -4.13 -12.13
CA CYS A 131 1.36 -4.58 -10.94
C CYS A 131 0.81 -6.02 -11.11
N GLU A 132 0.25 -6.37 -12.27
CA GLU A 132 -0.25 -7.72 -12.55
C GLU A 132 0.88 -8.77 -12.57
N LEU A 133 2.08 -8.35 -12.93
CA LEU A 133 3.29 -9.16 -12.91
C LEU A 133 4.03 -9.12 -11.55
N GLU A 134 3.46 -8.49 -10.52
CA GLU A 134 4.07 -8.37 -9.18
C GLU A 134 5.47 -7.69 -9.21
N LEU A 135 5.71 -6.84 -10.21
CA LEU A 135 6.94 -6.06 -10.38
C LEU A 135 6.79 -4.71 -9.67
N LYS A 136 7.63 -4.45 -8.67
CA LYS A 136 7.65 -3.20 -7.91
C LYS A 136 8.47 -2.15 -8.65
N ILE A 137 7.92 -0.95 -8.78
CA ILE A 137 8.61 0.21 -9.34
C ILE A 137 9.40 0.88 -8.22
N GLN A 138 10.67 1.20 -8.47
CA GLN A 138 11.50 2.00 -7.57
C GLN A 138 11.71 3.43 -8.09
N ARG A 139 11.78 3.61 -9.41
CA ARG A 139 11.98 4.92 -10.03
C ARG A 139 11.47 4.90 -11.47
N VAL A 140 10.89 6.01 -11.92
CA VAL A 140 10.48 6.19 -13.31
C VAL A 140 11.00 7.53 -13.84
N LYS A 141 11.72 7.47 -14.95
CA LYS A 141 12.07 8.67 -15.72
C LYS A 141 11.27 8.65 -17.00
N VAL A 142 10.36 9.62 -17.12
CA VAL A 142 9.60 9.85 -18.35
C VAL A 142 10.31 10.93 -19.15
N MET A 143 10.48 10.71 -20.45
CA MET A 143 11.13 11.69 -21.33
C MET A 143 10.31 11.82 -22.60
N THR A 144 9.44 12.82 -22.65
CA THR A 144 8.69 13.18 -23.86
C THR A 144 9.59 13.98 -24.80
N THR A 145 9.73 13.51 -26.03
CA THR A 145 10.46 14.20 -27.09
C THR A 145 9.53 15.17 -27.85
N PRO A 146 10.06 16.25 -28.45
CA PRO A 146 9.24 17.28 -29.12
C PRO A 146 8.38 16.78 -30.30
N ASP A 147 8.69 15.59 -30.80
CA ASP A 147 7.96 14.89 -31.87
C ASP A 147 6.77 14.05 -31.37
N GLY A 148 6.44 14.13 -30.07
CA GLY A 148 5.32 13.39 -29.46
C GLY A 148 5.63 11.93 -29.14
N ARG A 149 6.90 11.53 -29.13
CA ARG A 149 7.33 10.22 -28.62
C ARG A 149 7.76 10.32 -27.16
N VAL A 150 7.82 9.18 -26.49
CA VAL A 150 8.21 9.06 -25.09
C VAL A 150 9.25 7.95 -24.97
N LEU A 151 10.36 8.28 -24.30
CA LEU A 151 11.35 7.34 -23.79
C LEU A 151 11.18 7.22 -22.28
N ASP A 152 10.65 6.09 -21.85
CA ASP A 152 10.45 5.81 -20.43
C ASP A 152 11.45 4.80 -19.92
N LEU A 153 12.00 5.09 -18.74
CA LEU A 153 12.92 4.24 -18.00
C LEU A 153 12.31 3.89 -16.65
N PHE A 154 12.01 2.62 -16.45
CA PHE A 154 11.48 2.06 -15.21
C PHE A 154 12.56 1.22 -14.53
N PHE A 155 12.90 1.58 -13.30
CA PHE A 155 13.74 0.76 -12.43
C PHE A 155 12.81 -0.10 -11.58
N ILE A 156 12.84 -1.41 -11.80
CA ILE A 156 11.89 -2.36 -11.22
C ILE A 156 12.60 -3.49 -10.46
N THR A 157 11.91 -4.04 -9.47
CA THR A 157 12.32 -5.25 -8.75
C THR A 157 11.22 -6.28 -8.80
N ASP A 158 11.60 -7.55 -8.88
CA ASP A 158 10.65 -8.66 -8.91
C ASP A 158 10.33 -9.19 -7.52
N SER A 159 9.05 -9.15 -7.13
CA SER A 159 8.60 -9.69 -5.84
C SER A 159 8.65 -11.22 -5.77
N MET A 160 8.73 -11.89 -6.92
CA MET A 160 8.87 -13.35 -7.02
C MET A 160 10.33 -13.79 -7.14
N GLU A 161 11.27 -12.87 -7.33
CA GLU A 161 12.71 -13.12 -7.52
C GLU A 161 13.06 -14.09 -8.68
N ILE A 162 12.20 -14.22 -9.69
CA ILE A 162 12.36 -15.11 -10.86
C ILE A 162 12.59 -14.36 -12.18
N LEU A 163 12.60 -13.02 -12.18
CA LEU A 163 12.84 -12.19 -13.37
C LEU A 163 14.25 -12.36 -13.97
N HIS A 164 15.15 -13.05 -13.28
CA HIS A 164 16.42 -13.50 -13.85
C HIS A 164 16.25 -14.62 -14.90
N THR A 165 15.10 -15.29 -14.93
CA THR A 165 14.80 -16.36 -15.90
C THR A 165 14.29 -15.80 -17.22
N LYS A 166 14.75 -16.38 -18.33
CA LYS A 166 14.35 -15.93 -19.68
C LYS A 166 12.84 -16.06 -19.92
N THR A 167 12.22 -17.15 -19.46
CA THR A 167 10.77 -17.34 -19.58
C THR A 167 9.98 -16.19 -18.94
N ARG A 168 10.36 -15.75 -17.74
CA ARG A 168 9.69 -14.63 -17.06
C ARG A 168 9.89 -13.31 -17.78
N GLN A 169 11.08 -13.08 -18.33
CA GLN A 169 11.39 -11.89 -19.12
C GLN A 169 10.57 -11.86 -20.42
N ASP A 170 10.50 -12.98 -21.13
CA ASP A 170 9.74 -13.12 -22.38
C ASP A 170 8.24 -12.88 -22.13
N GLU A 171 7.67 -13.48 -21.08
CA GLU A 171 6.27 -13.23 -20.65
C GLU A 171 6.02 -11.75 -20.30
N THR A 172 6.97 -11.12 -19.61
CA THR A 172 6.87 -9.71 -19.19
C THR A 172 6.85 -8.81 -20.42
N LEU A 173 7.77 -9.03 -21.37
CA LEU A 173 7.85 -8.26 -22.61
C LEU A 173 6.61 -8.49 -23.48
N GLU A 174 6.10 -9.72 -23.59
CA GLU A 174 4.88 -10.03 -24.35
C GLU A 174 3.68 -9.23 -23.83
N GLN A 175 3.46 -9.19 -22.51
CA GLN A 175 2.37 -8.43 -21.92
C GLN A 175 2.54 -6.92 -22.09
N LEU A 176 3.78 -6.41 -21.98
CA LEU A 176 4.07 -5.00 -22.22
C LEU A 176 3.81 -4.63 -23.69
N HIS A 177 4.25 -5.46 -24.64
CA HIS A 177 3.99 -5.26 -26.06
C HIS A 177 2.49 -5.28 -26.38
N ALA A 178 1.69 -6.12 -25.70
CA ALA A 178 0.24 -6.12 -25.88
C ALA A 178 -0.41 -4.78 -25.47
N VAL A 179 0.13 -4.09 -24.47
CA VAL A 179 -0.38 -2.79 -23.98
C VAL A 179 0.15 -1.61 -24.79
N LEU A 180 1.44 -1.65 -25.14
CA LEU A 180 2.08 -0.62 -25.96
C LEU A 180 1.58 -0.65 -27.42
N GLY A 181 1.22 -1.83 -27.92
CA GLY A 181 0.65 -2.04 -29.26
C GLY A 181 1.60 -1.61 -30.38
N GLU A 182 1.01 -1.24 -31.53
CA GLU A 182 1.73 -0.78 -32.72
C GLU A 182 2.49 0.54 -32.52
N SER A 183 2.19 1.27 -31.44
CA SER A 183 2.88 2.50 -31.07
C SER A 183 4.27 2.27 -30.48
N CYS A 184 4.63 1.01 -30.18
CA CYS A 184 5.92 0.64 -29.61
C CYS A 184 7.01 0.57 -30.68
N ILE A 185 8.08 1.36 -30.49
CA ILE A 185 9.27 1.32 -31.36
C ILE A 185 10.31 0.36 -30.79
N SER A 186 10.56 0.41 -29.47
CA SER A 186 11.42 -0.56 -28.79
C SER A 186 10.96 -0.78 -27.35
N CYS A 187 11.17 -1.99 -26.84
CA CYS A 187 10.96 -2.37 -25.45
C CYS A 187 12.08 -3.33 -25.05
N GLU A 188 12.87 -2.96 -24.04
CA GLU A 188 14.08 -3.65 -23.63
C GLU A 188 14.04 -3.84 -22.11
N LEU A 189 14.33 -5.05 -21.64
CA LEU A 189 14.50 -5.37 -20.22
C LEU A 189 15.95 -5.75 -19.98
N LEU A 190 16.63 -4.95 -19.16
CA LEU A 190 18.06 -5.08 -18.87
C LEU A 190 18.30 -5.16 -17.36
N LEU A 191 19.46 -5.67 -16.96
CA LEU A 191 19.94 -5.49 -15.59
C LEU A 191 20.29 -4.00 -15.40
N ALA A 192 19.88 -3.39 -14.30
CA ALA A 192 20.26 -2.00 -14.04
C ALA A 192 21.78 -1.90 -13.82
N GLY A 193 22.45 -1.04 -14.60
CA GLY A 193 23.88 -0.79 -14.47
C GLY A 193 24.22 0.20 -13.34
N PRO A 194 25.50 0.61 -13.21
CA PRO A 194 25.98 1.54 -12.18
C PRO A 194 25.31 2.93 -12.25
N GLU A 195 24.64 3.26 -13.36
CA GLU A 195 23.77 4.43 -13.47
C GLU A 195 22.66 4.46 -12.40
N TYR A 196 22.19 3.31 -11.91
CA TYR A 196 21.22 3.23 -10.81
C TYR A 196 21.87 3.62 -9.47
N GLU A 197 23.11 3.19 -9.21
CA GLU A 197 23.83 3.48 -7.96
C GLU A 197 24.14 4.98 -7.81
N CYS A 198 24.48 5.66 -8.92
CA CYS A 198 24.69 7.11 -8.94
C CYS A 198 23.40 7.92 -8.70
N LEU A 199 22.24 7.31 -8.98
CA LEU A 199 20.90 7.91 -8.84
C LEU A 199 20.24 7.65 -7.47
N GLN A 200 20.91 6.97 -6.52
CA GLN A 200 20.39 6.73 -5.16
C GLN A 200 20.15 8.03 -4.36
N GLY A 201 20.75 9.14 -4.77
CA GLY A 201 20.47 10.46 -4.23
C GLY A 201 19.09 10.96 -4.68
N ILE A 202 18.04 10.63 -3.93
CA ILE A 202 16.74 11.30 -4.07
C ILE A 202 16.98 12.80 -3.85
N SER A 203 16.41 13.66 -4.70
CA SER A 203 16.47 15.10 -4.46
C SER A 203 15.87 15.41 -3.09
N SER A 204 16.60 16.09 -2.21
CA SER A 204 16.12 16.37 -0.86
C SER A 204 14.81 17.17 -0.92
N LEU A 205 13.86 16.82 -0.04
CA LEU A 205 12.64 17.62 0.11
C LEU A 205 13.02 18.98 0.71
N SER A 206 12.42 20.05 0.21
CA SER A 206 12.51 21.36 0.86
C SER A 206 12.01 21.24 2.31
N PRO A 207 12.65 21.90 3.30
CA PRO A 207 12.23 21.83 4.70
C PRO A 207 10.75 22.15 4.90
N VAL A 208 10.20 23.11 4.15
CA VAL A 208 8.78 23.49 4.22
C VAL A 208 7.87 22.36 3.75
N VAL A 209 8.23 21.70 2.64
CA VAL A 209 7.46 20.58 2.08
C VAL A 209 7.55 19.37 3.01
N ALA A 210 8.74 19.09 3.56
CA ALA A 210 8.92 18.02 4.53
C ALA A 210 8.12 18.26 5.81
N GLU A 211 8.10 19.50 6.32
CA GLU A 211 7.32 19.86 7.50
C GLU A 211 5.82 19.65 7.24
N GLU A 212 5.28 20.13 6.11
CA GLU A 212 3.88 19.95 5.75
C GLU A 212 3.53 18.46 5.53
N LEU A 213 4.38 17.72 4.82
CA LEU A 213 4.13 16.32 4.47
C LEU A 213 4.23 15.40 5.69
N PHE A 214 5.15 15.68 6.63
CA PHE A 214 5.41 14.84 7.79
C PHE A 214 4.75 15.32 9.09
N ARG A 215 4.04 16.45 9.09
CA ARG A 215 3.33 16.97 10.28
C ARG A 215 2.32 15.95 10.84
N CYS A 216 2.36 15.72 12.15
CA CYS A 216 1.43 14.83 12.85
C CYS A 216 0.20 15.56 13.42
N GLU A 217 0.29 16.88 13.62
CA GLU A 217 -0.75 17.70 14.23
C GLU A 217 -1.38 18.64 13.20
N LEU A 218 -2.71 18.72 13.20
CA LEU A 218 -3.44 19.77 12.49
C LEU A 218 -3.21 21.09 13.23
N SER A 219 -2.57 22.05 12.58
CA SER A 219 -2.61 23.44 13.04
C SER A 219 -4.02 23.99 12.80
N ASP A 220 -4.60 24.70 13.77
CA ASP A 220 -5.90 25.38 13.62
C ASP A 220 -5.98 26.30 12.37
N LYS A 221 -4.84 26.67 11.79
CA LYS A 221 -4.73 27.49 10.56
C LYS A 221 -4.98 26.69 9.27
N GLU A 222 -4.81 25.36 9.26
CA GLU A 222 -5.12 24.48 8.12
C GLU A 222 -6.63 24.26 7.94
N THR A 223 -7.45 24.72 8.90
CA THR A 223 -8.90 24.91 8.78
C THR A 223 -9.30 25.86 7.64
N ARG A 224 -8.35 26.41 6.86
CA ARG A 224 -8.66 27.34 5.74
C ARG A 224 -8.28 26.85 4.34
N SER A 225 -7.40 25.86 4.17
CA SER A 225 -6.94 25.42 2.83
C SER A 225 -7.17 23.93 2.53
N GLN A 226 -7.22 23.07 3.54
CA GLN A 226 -7.56 21.63 3.40
C GLN A 226 -8.93 21.27 3.98
N ALA A 227 -9.73 22.28 4.32
CA ALA A 227 -10.73 22.18 5.37
C ALA A 227 -12.15 21.74 4.97
N LEU A 228 -12.46 21.46 3.71
CA LEU A 228 -13.86 21.19 3.32
C LEU A 228 -14.02 20.12 2.24
N SER A 229 -13.35 18.97 2.37
CA SER A 229 -13.91 17.76 1.75
C SER A 229 -14.82 17.08 2.79
N PRO A 230 -16.09 16.78 2.47
CA PRO A 230 -17.00 16.10 3.39
C PRO A 230 -16.38 14.81 3.97
N ASP A 231 -15.50 14.18 3.20
CA ASP A 231 -14.80 12.95 3.57
C ASP A 231 -13.87 13.13 4.80
N MET A 232 -13.19 14.27 4.92
CA MET A 232 -12.33 14.55 6.09
C MET A 232 -13.16 14.77 7.36
N ALA A 233 -14.36 15.35 7.23
CA ALA A 233 -15.27 15.51 8.36
C ALA A 233 -15.83 14.15 8.83
N ILE A 234 -15.97 13.18 7.93
CA ILE A 234 -16.35 11.80 8.26
C ILE A 234 -15.18 11.10 8.97
N LEU A 235 -13.95 11.20 8.45
CA LEU A 235 -12.76 10.60 9.07
C LEU A 235 -12.51 11.11 10.50
N LYS A 236 -12.73 12.41 10.76
CA LYS A 236 -12.60 13.00 12.11
C LYS A 236 -13.55 12.40 13.15
N LYS A 237 -14.61 11.70 12.73
CA LYS A 237 -15.57 11.04 13.63
C LYS A 237 -15.09 9.66 14.11
N ALA A 238 -13.90 9.21 13.69
CA ALA A 238 -13.37 7.93 14.15
C ALA A 238 -13.25 7.89 15.67
N SER A 239 -13.82 6.86 16.29
CA SER A 239 -13.73 6.62 17.72
C SER A 239 -12.93 5.36 17.99
N VAL A 240 -12.02 5.46 18.96
CA VAL A 240 -11.22 4.35 19.48
C VAL A 240 -11.46 4.30 20.97
N THR A 241 -12.01 3.19 21.46
CA THR A 241 -12.32 2.96 22.87
C THR A 241 -11.57 1.75 23.38
N ILE A 242 -11.21 1.77 24.66
CA ILE A 242 -10.52 0.69 25.33
C ILE A 242 -11.34 0.24 26.52
N ASP A 243 -11.53 -1.06 26.66
CA ASP A 243 -12.22 -1.68 27.78
C ASP A 243 -11.40 -2.82 28.38
N ASN A 244 -11.18 -2.75 29.69
CA ASN A 244 -10.46 -3.76 30.46
C ASN A 244 -11.38 -4.64 31.34
N SER A 245 -12.70 -4.50 31.24
CA SER A 245 -13.66 -5.23 32.08
C SER A 245 -14.07 -6.59 31.48
N LEU A 246 -14.10 -6.71 30.15
CA LEU A 246 -14.67 -7.87 29.44
C LEU A 246 -13.75 -9.11 29.39
N SER A 247 -12.48 -8.99 29.77
CA SER A 247 -11.54 -10.10 29.82
C SER A 247 -10.57 -9.94 30.98
N PRO A 248 -10.27 -11.00 31.75
CA PRO A 248 -9.28 -10.93 32.83
C PRO A 248 -7.85 -10.77 32.30
N VAL A 249 -7.57 -11.20 31.06
CA VAL A 249 -6.21 -11.33 30.51
C VAL A 249 -5.93 -10.47 29.27
N HIS A 250 -6.98 -9.93 28.63
CA HIS A 250 -6.87 -9.11 27.41
C HIS A 250 -7.47 -7.71 27.63
N THR A 251 -6.97 -6.74 26.90
CA THR A 251 -7.56 -5.41 26.75
C THR A 251 -8.42 -5.42 25.49
N LEU A 252 -9.70 -5.06 25.56
CA LEU A 252 -10.53 -4.88 24.38
C LEU A 252 -10.26 -3.50 23.79
N LEU A 253 -9.93 -3.45 22.50
CA LEU A 253 -9.79 -2.26 21.70
C LEU A 253 -10.92 -2.27 20.66
N GLN A 254 -11.81 -1.28 20.73
CA GLN A 254 -12.89 -1.12 19.77
C GLN A 254 -12.63 0.10 18.90
N ILE A 255 -12.77 -0.07 17.59
CA ILE A 255 -12.53 0.98 16.60
C ILE A 255 -13.78 1.10 15.74
N HIS A 256 -14.32 2.31 15.69
CA HIS A 256 -15.38 2.69 14.76
C HIS A 256 -14.87 3.80 13.86
N CYS A 257 -14.82 3.59 12.55
CA CYS A 257 -14.25 4.55 11.61
C CYS A 257 -14.87 4.45 10.21
N ALA A 258 -14.56 5.43 9.37
CA ALA A 258 -14.97 5.43 7.97
C ALA A 258 -14.19 4.36 7.20
N ASP A 259 -14.90 3.64 6.35
CA ASP A 259 -14.32 2.61 5.51
C ASP A 259 -13.43 3.21 4.41
N HIS A 260 -12.30 2.54 4.14
CA HIS A 260 -11.42 2.92 3.05
C HIS A 260 -10.54 1.75 2.61
N LYS A 261 -9.93 1.89 1.43
CA LYS A 261 -8.89 1.01 0.92
C LYS A 261 -7.81 0.82 1.96
N GLY A 262 -7.44 -0.43 2.23
CA GLY A 262 -6.34 -0.73 3.14
C GLY A 262 -6.60 -0.48 4.61
N LEU A 263 -7.82 -0.13 5.04
CA LEU A 263 -8.13 0.15 6.46
C LEU A 263 -7.56 -0.90 7.43
N LEU A 264 -7.79 -2.19 7.14
CA LEU A 264 -7.29 -3.26 8.00
C LEU A 264 -5.75 -3.33 8.00
N TYR A 265 -5.10 -3.10 6.86
CA TYR A 265 -3.64 -2.99 6.78
C TYR A 265 -3.13 -1.82 7.64
N ASP A 266 -3.75 -0.65 7.53
CA ASP A 266 -3.33 0.56 8.24
C ASP A 266 -3.45 0.38 9.77
N ILE A 267 -4.54 -0.26 10.24
CA ILE A 267 -4.72 -0.62 11.65
C ILE A 267 -3.69 -1.67 12.09
N MET A 268 -3.55 -2.77 11.34
CA MET A 268 -2.63 -3.86 11.68
C MET A 268 -1.17 -3.40 11.70
N ARG A 269 -0.77 -2.53 10.76
CA ARG A 269 0.54 -1.88 10.74
C ARG A 269 0.75 -1.04 11.99
N THR A 270 -0.22 -0.21 12.35
CA THR A 270 -0.11 0.65 13.53
C THR A 270 0.05 -0.18 14.80
N LEU A 271 -0.72 -1.27 14.95
CA LEU A 271 -0.60 -2.19 16.08
C LEU A 271 0.76 -2.90 16.09
N LYS A 272 1.27 -3.32 14.93
CA LYS A 272 2.61 -3.91 14.76
C LYS A 272 3.70 -2.94 15.18
N ASP A 273 3.66 -1.68 14.72
CA ASP A 273 4.63 -0.64 15.06
C ASP A 273 4.60 -0.29 16.56
N CYS A 274 3.45 -0.42 17.21
CA CYS A 274 3.29 -0.26 18.67
C CYS A 274 3.63 -1.53 19.48
N ASN A 275 4.10 -2.61 18.85
CA ASN A 275 4.38 -3.90 19.48
C ASN A 275 3.18 -4.48 20.25
N ILE A 276 1.97 -4.29 19.72
CA ILE A 276 0.73 -4.81 20.28
C ILE A 276 0.41 -6.17 19.64
N ARG A 277 0.14 -7.16 20.48
CA ARG A 277 -0.30 -8.49 20.07
C ARG A 277 -1.82 -8.54 20.04
N ILE A 278 -2.38 -9.18 19.03
CA ILE A 278 -3.83 -9.43 18.91
C ILE A 278 -4.04 -10.90 19.23
N ALA A 279 -4.91 -11.22 20.19
CA ALA A 279 -5.31 -12.59 20.51
C ALA A 279 -6.57 -12.99 19.75
N TYR A 280 -7.54 -12.09 19.69
CA TYR A 280 -8.78 -12.26 18.94
C TYR A 280 -9.13 -10.96 18.22
N GLY A 281 -9.65 -11.05 17.01
CA GLY A 281 -10.10 -9.89 16.26
C GLY A 281 -11.34 -10.21 15.46
N ARG A 282 -12.30 -9.28 15.46
CA ARG A 282 -13.46 -9.29 14.57
C ARG A 282 -13.49 -8.00 13.77
N PHE A 283 -13.52 -8.16 12.45
CA PHE A 283 -13.67 -7.08 11.48
C PHE A 283 -15.07 -7.18 10.86
N SER A 284 -15.95 -6.26 11.26
CA SER A 284 -17.35 -6.28 10.88
C SER A 284 -17.57 -5.77 9.44
N PRO A 285 -18.61 -6.24 8.73
CA PRO A 285 -19.00 -5.73 7.43
C PRO A 285 -19.25 -4.21 7.41
N ASN A 286 -19.11 -3.59 6.24
CA ASN A 286 -19.40 -2.18 6.06
C ASN A 286 -20.88 -1.93 6.33
N THR A 287 -21.17 -1.01 7.25
CA THR A 287 -22.52 -0.52 7.50
C THR A 287 -22.55 0.97 7.23
N LYS A 288 -23.22 1.39 6.14
CA LYS A 288 -23.39 2.81 5.76
C LYS A 288 -22.06 3.60 5.68
N GLY A 289 -21.04 3.01 5.08
CA GLY A 289 -19.71 3.63 4.92
C GLY A 289 -18.82 3.56 6.16
N HIS A 290 -19.25 2.89 7.22
CA HIS A 290 -18.52 2.76 8.47
C HIS A 290 -18.18 1.30 8.78
N ARG A 291 -17.12 1.11 9.57
CA ARG A 291 -16.57 -0.18 9.98
C ARG A 291 -16.38 -0.22 11.48
N ASP A 292 -16.73 -1.37 12.05
CA ASP A 292 -16.46 -1.69 13.45
C ASP A 292 -15.40 -2.80 13.53
N LEU A 293 -14.43 -2.61 14.41
CA LEU A 293 -13.40 -3.59 14.74
C LEU A 293 -13.37 -3.80 16.24
N ASP A 294 -13.44 -5.05 16.67
CA ASP A 294 -13.26 -5.45 18.07
C ASP A 294 -12.01 -6.33 18.16
N LEU A 295 -10.98 -5.84 18.85
CA LEU A 295 -9.69 -6.52 18.97
C LEU A 295 -9.36 -6.76 20.45
N PHE A 296 -9.16 -8.01 20.83
CA PHE A 296 -8.59 -8.37 22.13
C PHE A 296 -7.07 -8.35 22.02
N ILE A 297 -6.45 -7.38 22.67
CA ILE A 297 -5.03 -7.06 22.53
C ILE A 297 -4.26 -7.23 23.84
N GLN A 298 -2.95 -7.41 23.70
CA GLN A 298 -1.96 -7.49 24.76
C GLN A 298 -0.69 -6.71 24.40
N GLN A 299 0.06 -6.32 25.41
CA GLN A 299 1.42 -5.83 25.25
C GLN A 299 2.35 -6.99 24.84
N ASN A 300 3.56 -6.65 24.39
CA ASN A 300 4.55 -7.66 24.00
C ASN A 300 4.93 -8.61 25.16
N ASP A 301 4.79 -8.18 26.41
CA ASP A 301 5.01 -9.02 27.59
C ASP A 301 3.82 -9.93 27.94
N GLY A 302 2.77 -9.95 27.10
CA GLY A 302 1.56 -10.74 27.28
C GLY A 302 0.58 -10.14 28.30
N LYS A 303 0.85 -8.96 28.86
CA LYS A 303 -0.05 -8.33 29.83
C LYS A 303 -1.06 -7.39 29.15
N LYS A 304 -2.11 -7.07 29.91
CA LYS A 304 -3.08 -6.04 29.55
C LYS A 304 -2.43 -4.66 29.53
N ILE A 305 -2.98 -3.79 28.68
CA ILE A 305 -2.64 -2.37 28.70
C ILE A 305 -3.50 -1.72 29.80
N VAL A 306 -2.96 -1.61 31.01
CA VAL A 306 -3.67 -1.01 32.16
C VAL A 306 -3.32 0.47 32.32
N ASP A 307 -2.10 0.84 31.93
CA ASP A 307 -1.58 2.20 32.02
C ASP A 307 -2.37 3.17 31.11
N PRO A 308 -3.06 4.18 31.68
CA PRO A 308 -3.83 5.16 30.92
C PRO A 308 -3.00 5.95 29.90
N GLU A 309 -1.72 6.23 30.17
CA GLU A 309 -0.87 6.98 29.24
C GLU A 309 -0.59 6.15 27.98
N LYS A 310 -0.31 4.85 28.16
CA LYS A 310 -0.13 3.91 27.03
C LYS A 310 -1.42 3.72 26.24
N GLN A 311 -2.57 3.64 26.92
CA GLN A 311 -3.88 3.57 26.27
C GLN A 311 -4.13 4.83 25.42
N ASN A 312 -3.94 6.01 26.00
CA ASN A 312 -4.15 7.29 25.30
C ASN A 312 -3.19 7.46 24.12
N THR A 313 -1.94 7.02 24.26
CA THR A 313 -0.94 7.04 23.19
C THR A 313 -1.37 6.14 22.03
N LEU A 314 -1.80 4.90 22.32
CA LEU A 314 -2.29 3.96 21.31
C LEU A 314 -3.54 4.50 20.59
N CYS A 315 -4.53 4.98 21.35
CA CYS A 315 -5.75 5.56 20.80
C CYS A 315 -5.46 6.77 19.90
N SER A 316 -4.60 7.69 20.36
CA SER A 316 -4.22 8.87 19.59
C SER A 316 -3.50 8.48 18.31
N ARG A 317 -2.61 7.48 18.37
CA ARG A 317 -1.88 7.01 17.20
C ARG A 317 -2.80 6.37 16.17
N LEU A 318 -3.72 5.51 16.58
CA LEU A 318 -4.70 4.90 15.68
C LEU A 318 -5.59 5.96 15.02
N LYS A 319 -6.05 6.97 15.79
CA LYS A 319 -6.84 8.07 15.25
C LYS A 319 -6.07 8.90 14.21
N GLU A 320 -4.81 9.20 14.47
CA GLU A 320 -3.95 9.93 13.53
C GLU A 320 -3.78 9.17 12.21
N GLU A 321 -3.47 7.87 12.29
CA GLU A 321 -3.25 7.02 11.12
C GLU A 321 -4.54 6.78 10.32
N MET A 322 -5.70 6.66 10.97
CA MET A 322 -6.99 6.58 10.27
C MET A 322 -7.41 7.92 9.64
N LEU A 323 -7.02 9.04 10.22
CA LEU A 323 -7.31 10.37 9.67
C LEU A 323 -6.46 10.67 8.43
N HIS A 324 -5.19 10.23 8.44
CA HIS A 324 -4.26 10.45 7.34
C HIS A 324 -3.46 9.18 6.97
N PRO A 325 -4.10 8.12 6.45
CA PRO A 325 -3.38 6.88 6.09
C PRO A 325 -2.32 7.13 5.01
N LEU A 326 -2.62 8.07 4.12
CA LEU A 326 -1.74 8.58 3.07
C LEU A 326 -1.86 10.11 3.05
N ARG A 327 -0.73 10.80 2.90
CA ARG A 327 -0.69 12.27 2.88
C ARG A 327 -0.42 12.74 1.46
N VAL A 328 -1.26 13.64 0.96
CA VAL A 328 -1.22 14.11 -0.42
C VAL A 328 -1.15 15.62 -0.41
N ILE A 329 -0.10 16.18 -1.02
CA ILE A 329 0.12 17.61 -1.16
C ILE A 329 0.58 17.94 -2.58
N ILE A 330 0.41 19.19 -3.01
CA ILE A 330 0.98 19.69 -4.26
C ILE A 330 1.83 20.92 -3.95
N ALA A 331 3.12 20.82 -4.21
CA ALA A 331 4.10 21.87 -4.02
C ALA A 331 4.65 22.38 -5.36
N ASN A 332 5.42 23.45 -5.32
CA ASN A 332 6.17 23.92 -6.48
C ASN A 332 7.64 23.51 -6.34
N ARG A 333 8.24 23.05 -7.42
CA ARG A 333 9.66 22.74 -7.54
C ARG A 333 10.27 23.70 -8.57
N GLY A 334 10.58 24.92 -8.12
CA GLY A 334 10.94 25.99 -9.04
C GLY A 334 9.71 26.42 -9.87
N PRO A 335 9.78 26.44 -11.21
CA PRO A 335 8.62 26.75 -12.06
C PRO A 335 7.62 25.60 -12.14
N ASP A 336 8.05 24.37 -11.86
CA ASP A 336 7.25 23.19 -12.11
C ASP A 336 6.33 22.83 -10.93
N THR A 337 5.21 22.20 -11.22
CA THR A 337 4.28 21.69 -10.21
C THR A 337 4.59 20.23 -9.86
N GLU A 338 4.71 19.92 -8.57
CA GLU A 338 5.02 18.58 -8.08
C GLU A 338 3.90 18.09 -7.15
N LEU A 339 3.34 16.92 -7.46
CA LEU A 339 2.43 16.18 -6.58
C LEU A 339 3.27 15.24 -5.71
N LEU A 340 3.08 15.31 -4.40
CA LEU A 340 3.73 14.42 -3.44
C LEU A 340 2.69 13.58 -2.69
N VAL A 341 2.96 12.28 -2.61
CA VAL A 341 2.21 11.34 -1.78
C VAL A 341 3.15 10.67 -0.79
N ALA A 342 2.94 10.88 0.50
CA ALA A 342 3.67 10.16 1.55
C ALA A 342 2.88 8.96 2.04
N ASN A 343 3.53 7.81 1.96
CA ASN A 343 3.09 6.51 2.42
C ASN A 343 3.88 6.13 3.67
N PRO A 344 3.25 5.98 4.84
CA PRO A 344 3.96 5.50 6.02
C PRO A 344 4.42 4.04 5.82
N VAL A 345 5.64 3.76 6.25
CA VAL A 345 6.33 2.49 6.00
C VAL A 345 6.54 1.76 7.32
N GLU A 346 6.32 0.44 7.30
CA GLU A 346 6.68 -0.46 8.39
C GLU A 346 8.18 -0.39 8.72
N LEU A 347 8.56 -0.83 9.93
CA LEU A 347 9.98 -0.98 10.29
C LEU A 347 10.74 -1.91 9.33
N SER A 348 10.04 -2.88 8.73
CA SER A 348 10.54 -3.81 7.71
C SER A 348 10.86 -3.14 6.35
N GLY A 349 10.43 -1.90 6.13
CA GLY A 349 10.68 -1.16 4.90
C GLY A 349 9.58 -1.27 3.84
N GLU A 350 8.48 -1.96 4.14
CA GLU A 350 7.32 -2.08 3.27
C GLU A 350 6.23 -1.08 3.67
N GLY A 351 5.68 -0.36 2.69
CA GLY A 351 4.55 0.54 2.88
C GLY A 351 3.26 -0.05 2.31
N ARG A 352 2.22 0.78 2.26
CA ARG A 352 0.99 0.43 1.57
C ARG A 352 1.26 0.16 0.07
N PRO A 353 0.82 -0.98 -0.48
CA PRO A 353 1.05 -1.33 -1.87
C PRO A 353 0.13 -0.56 -2.81
N ARG A 354 0.47 -0.55 -4.11
CA ARG A 354 -0.31 0.04 -5.22
C ARG A 354 -0.50 1.57 -5.14
N VAL A 355 0.24 2.29 -4.31
CA VAL A 355 0.16 3.76 -4.24
C VAL A 355 0.49 4.39 -5.59
N PHE A 356 1.61 3.98 -6.24
CA PHE A 356 1.96 4.46 -7.58
C PHE A 356 0.86 4.19 -8.62
N TYR A 357 0.27 3.00 -8.58
CA TYR A 357 -0.85 2.62 -9.45
C TYR A 357 -2.08 3.53 -9.27
N ASP A 358 -2.49 3.77 -8.02
CA ASP A 358 -3.66 4.59 -7.73
C ASP A 358 -3.43 6.06 -8.11
N VAL A 359 -2.21 6.59 -7.90
CA VAL A 359 -1.87 7.97 -8.29
C VAL A 359 -1.88 8.13 -9.81
N THR A 360 -1.23 7.22 -10.54
CA THR A 360 -1.23 7.25 -12.01
C THR A 360 -2.63 7.07 -12.60
N LEU A 361 -3.49 6.24 -11.96
CA LEU A 361 -4.90 6.12 -12.34
C LEU A 361 -5.64 7.44 -12.15
N ALA A 362 -5.48 8.08 -10.99
CA ALA A 362 -6.13 9.35 -10.69
C ALA A 362 -5.73 10.44 -11.69
N LEU A 363 -4.44 10.54 -12.01
CA LEU A 363 -3.90 11.51 -12.96
C LEU A 363 -4.34 11.21 -14.40
N LYS A 364 -4.39 9.93 -14.82
CA LYS A 364 -4.99 9.52 -16.09
C LYS A 364 -6.44 9.97 -16.22
N LEU A 365 -7.24 9.79 -15.16
CA LEU A 365 -8.66 10.19 -15.14
C LEU A 365 -8.85 11.70 -15.17
N LEU A 366 -7.87 12.47 -14.66
CA LEU A 366 -7.83 13.93 -14.78
C LEU A 366 -7.27 14.40 -16.12
N GLY A 367 -6.66 13.50 -16.92
CA GLY A 367 -5.96 13.83 -18.15
C GLY A 367 -4.69 14.66 -17.91
N ILE A 368 -4.02 14.45 -16.78
CA ILE A 368 -2.76 15.12 -16.43
C ILE A 368 -1.60 14.21 -16.77
N CYS A 369 -0.66 14.72 -17.56
CA CYS A 369 0.56 14.01 -17.92
C CYS A 369 1.62 14.13 -16.81
N ILE A 370 2.44 13.09 -16.69
CA ILE A 370 3.50 12.99 -15.68
C ILE A 370 4.84 13.08 -16.43
N PHE A 371 5.64 14.09 -16.12
CA PHE A 371 6.94 14.29 -16.74
C PHE A 371 8.04 13.46 -16.06
N THR A 372 7.96 13.20 -14.77
CA THR A 372 8.93 12.37 -14.04
C THR A 372 8.26 11.83 -12.78
N ALA A 373 8.58 10.59 -12.38
CA ALA A 373 8.08 10.04 -11.12
C ALA A 373 9.16 9.32 -10.31
N GLU A 374 9.37 9.76 -9.07
CA GLU A 374 10.40 9.20 -8.19
C GLU A 374 9.76 8.63 -6.93
N ILE A 375 10.29 7.50 -6.45
CA ILE A 375 9.90 6.92 -5.16
C ILE A 375 11.12 6.98 -4.27
N GLY A 376 10.97 7.66 -3.13
CA GLY A 376 12.07 7.91 -2.21
C GLY A 376 11.75 7.50 -0.78
N ARG A 377 12.74 6.96 -0.07
CA ARG A 377 12.60 6.69 1.37
C ARG A 377 13.07 7.88 2.19
N HIS A 378 12.22 8.34 3.10
CA HIS A 378 12.49 9.44 4.02
C HIS A 378 12.30 8.97 5.46
N SER A 379 13.13 9.47 6.37
CA SER A 379 12.98 9.21 7.81
C SER A 379 12.82 10.54 8.54
N THR A 380 11.76 10.68 9.32
CA THR A 380 11.47 11.90 10.08
C THR A 380 10.76 11.53 11.38
N SER A 381 11.21 12.09 12.51
CA SER A 381 10.61 11.88 13.84
C SER A 381 10.44 10.40 14.23
N GLY A 382 11.41 9.55 13.87
CA GLY A 382 11.36 8.11 14.15
C GLY A 382 10.41 7.30 13.26
N ARG A 383 9.74 7.92 12.29
CA ARG A 383 8.90 7.25 11.28
C ARG A 383 9.63 7.17 9.95
N LYS A 384 9.43 6.06 9.24
CA LYS A 384 9.87 5.88 7.85
C LYS A 384 8.71 6.13 6.91
N TRP A 385 9.01 6.78 5.80
CA TRP A 385 8.05 7.16 4.77
C TRP A 385 8.59 6.79 3.41
N GLU A 386 7.71 6.35 2.55
CA GLU A 386 7.94 6.21 1.12
C GLU A 386 7.19 7.36 0.46
N VAL A 387 7.94 8.28 -0.15
CA VAL A 387 7.41 9.47 -0.77
C VAL A 387 7.44 9.30 -2.27
N TYR A 388 6.26 9.36 -2.87
CA TYR A 388 6.04 9.32 -4.30
C TYR A 388 5.97 10.76 -4.80
N ARG A 389 6.83 11.10 -5.75
CA ARG A 389 6.94 12.45 -6.29
C ARG A 389 6.65 12.40 -7.77
N PHE A 390 5.69 13.20 -8.21
CA PHE A 390 5.28 13.28 -9.62
C PHE A 390 5.44 14.70 -10.09
N LEU A 391 6.33 14.93 -11.05
CA LEU A 391 6.41 16.19 -11.77
C LEU A 391 5.27 16.21 -12.79
N LEU A 392 4.36 17.17 -12.68
CA LEU A 392 3.19 17.26 -13.54
C LEU A 392 3.50 18.19 -14.71
N ASP A 393 3.09 17.77 -15.91
CA ASP A 393 3.18 18.60 -17.10
C ASP A 393 2.03 19.63 -17.12
N GLU A 394 2.35 20.88 -17.48
CA GLU A 394 1.40 21.99 -17.55
C GLU A 394 0.58 22.02 -18.86
N ASN A 395 0.67 20.99 -19.69
CA ASN A 395 -0.01 20.97 -20.98
C ASN A 395 -1.56 20.89 -20.90
N CYS A 396 -2.17 22.07 -21.10
CA CYS A 396 -3.35 22.36 -21.94
C CYS A 396 -4.78 22.00 -21.50
N LYS A 397 -5.07 21.55 -20.27
CA LYS A 397 -6.47 21.56 -19.75
C LYS A 397 -6.64 22.04 -18.31
N PHE A 398 -5.62 21.88 -17.47
CA PHE A 398 -5.64 22.27 -16.06
C PHE A 398 -4.63 23.39 -15.82
N GLN A 399 -5.09 24.58 -15.40
CA GLN A 399 -4.20 25.65 -14.96
C GLN A 399 -3.67 25.30 -13.55
N LEU A 400 -2.48 24.68 -13.47
CA LEU A 400 -1.84 24.26 -12.21
C LEU A 400 -1.45 25.44 -11.29
N SER A 401 -1.50 26.66 -11.82
CA SER A 401 -1.36 27.92 -11.07
C SER A 401 -2.60 28.26 -10.21
N ASN A 402 -3.77 27.69 -10.50
CA ASN A 402 -5.00 27.94 -9.75
C ASN A 402 -5.09 27.05 -8.50
N MET A 403 -5.29 27.63 -7.32
CA MET A 403 -5.47 26.88 -6.07
C MET A 403 -6.67 25.91 -6.10
N ILE A 404 -7.74 26.24 -6.82
CA ILE A 404 -8.92 25.37 -6.98
C ILE A 404 -8.53 24.11 -7.76
N ALA A 405 -7.79 24.27 -8.85
CA ALA A 405 -7.29 23.16 -9.66
C ALA A 405 -6.37 22.24 -8.84
N ARG A 406 -5.45 22.80 -8.06
CA ARG A 406 -4.57 22.02 -7.17
C ARG A 406 -5.36 21.24 -6.13
N SER A 407 -6.38 21.87 -5.52
CA SER A 407 -7.26 21.21 -4.55
C SER A 407 -8.03 20.04 -5.18
N GLN A 408 -8.54 20.20 -6.41
CA GLN A 408 -9.23 19.14 -7.14
C GLN A 408 -8.31 17.94 -7.44
N ILE A 409 -7.05 18.19 -7.81
CA ILE A 409 -6.06 17.13 -8.05
C ILE A 409 -5.80 16.36 -6.73
N VAL A 410 -5.51 17.06 -5.64
CA VAL A 410 -5.29 16.44 -4.32
C VAL A 410 -6.49 15.61 -3.89
N ASP A 411 -7.70 16.15 -4.02
CA ASP A 411 -8.94 15.49 -3.62
C ASP A 411 -9.21 14.25 -4.48
N ARG A 412 -9.03 14.32 -5.80
CA ARG A 412 -9.19 13.17 -6.69
C ARG A 412 -8.16 12.07 -6.43
N VAL A 413 -6.90 12.44 -6.24
CA VAL A 413 -5.82 11.50 -5.90
C VAL A 413 -6.12 10.82 -4.57
N ARG A 414 -6.52 11.59 -3.55
CA ARG A 414 -6.92 11.08 -2.24
C ARG A 414 -8.09 10.11 -2.34
N ARG A 415 -9.18 10.46 -3.03
CA ARG A 415 -10.32 9.55 -3.21
C ARG A 415 -9.92 8.25 -3.89
N THR A 416 -9.08 8.32 -4.91
CA THR A 416 -8.59 7.12 -5.63
C THR A 416 -7.75 6.22 -4.71
N LEU A 417 -6.83 6.82 -3.93
CA LEU A 417 -6.02 6.11 -2.95
C LEU A 417 -6.88 5.46 -1.85
N MET A 418 -7.91 6.17 -1.40
CA MET A 418 -8.85 5.71 -0.36
C MET A 418 -9.94 4.77 -0.89
N GLY A 419 -10.10 4.66 -2.20
CA GLY A 419 -11.14 3.84 -2.84
C GLY A 419 -12.56 4.36 -2.61
N TRP A 420 -12.73 5.68 -2.63
CA TRP A 420 -14.02 6.38 -2.49
C TRP A 420 -14.62 6.83 -3.82
#